data_AF-A0A7Y5KR32-F1
#
_entry.id   AF-A0A7Y5KR32-F1
#
_cell.length_a   1.000
_cell.length_b   1.000
_cell.length_c   1.000
_cell.angle_alpha   90.00
_cell.angle_beta   90.00
_cell.angle_gamma   90.00
#
_symmetry.space_group_name_H-M   'P 1'
#
loop_
_entity.id
_entity.type
_entity.pdbx_description
1 polymer ?
#
loop_
_entity_poly.entity_id
_entity_poly.type
_entity_poly.pdbx_seq_one_letter_code
_entity_poly.pdbx_strand_id
1 'polypeptide(L)' 'MAVGGALGVEVGSVSMFERFVAALDRTCLRAVIDRTSAFDDARAAWDHLASAQHLGKVVIRCA' A
#
# COMPACT_ATOMS: atom_id res chain seq x y z
N MET A 1 1.44 35.00 8.83
CA MET A 1 1.19 33.88 9.76
C MET A 1 1.37 32.59 8.98
N ALA A 2 2.59 32.05 8.90
CA ALA A 2 2.86 30.80 8.20
C ALA A 2 2.66 29.63 9.17
N VAL A 3 1.66 28.78 8.92
CA VAL A 3 1.60 27.46 9.55
C VAL A 3 2.38 26.51 8.63
N GLY A 4 3.70 26.63 8.65
CA GLY A 4 4.61 25.87 7.80
C GLY A 4 5.24 24.72 8.57
N GLY A 5 4.48 23.65 8.81
CA GLY A 5 4.98 22.41 9.39
C GLY A 5 4.26 21.22 8.81
N ALA A 6 4.99 20.17 8.42
CA ALA A 6 4.38 18.91 8.03
C ALA A 6 3.71 18.28 9.26
N LEU A 7 2.41 18.02 9.17
CA LEU A 7 1.70 17.24 10.18
C LEU A 7 2.02 15.75 9.94
N GLY A 8 2.49 15.06 10.98
CA GLY A 8 2.63 13.61 10.92
C GLY A 8 1.26 12.95 10.71
N VAL A 9 1.21 11.96 9.83
CA VAL A 9 0.04 11.11 9.64
C VAL A 9 0.46 9.68 9.93
N GLU A 10 -0.05 9.12 11.01
CA GLU A 10 0.06 7.70 11.32
C GLU A 10 -1.16 6.93 10.79
N VAL A 11 -1.13 5.60 10.92
CA VAL A 11 -2.20 4.71 10.49
C VAL A 11 -3.55 5.13 11.12
N GLY A 12 -4.63 5.03 10.33
CA GLY A 12 -5.98 5.37 10.78
C GLY A 12 -6.65 4.27 11.62
N SER A 13 -7.74 4.62 12.31
CA SER A 13 -8.57 3.65 13.03
C SER A 13 -9.26 2.65 12.08
N VAL A 14 -9.77 1.54 12.62
CA VAL A 14 -10.63 0.60 11.87
C VAL A 14 -11.78 1.32 11.17
N SER A 15 -12.47 2.23 11.87
CA SER A 15 -13.57 3.00 11.27
C SER A 15 -13.12 3.97 10.16
N MET A 16 -11.88 4.46 10.18
CA MET A 16 -11.30 5.18 9.05
C MET A 16 -11.07 4.26 7.86
N PHE A 17 -10.55 3.05 8.11
CA PHE A 17 -10.31 2.05 7.07
C PHE A 17 -11.61 1.58 6.40
N GLU A 18 -12.67 1.33 7.15
CA GLU A 18 -14.00 0.97 6.59
C GLU A 18 -14.55 2.05 5.65
N ARG A 19 -14.42 3.33 6.06
CA ARG A 19 -14.80 4.48 5.21
C ARG A 19 -13.94 4.57 3.96
N PHE A 20 -12.65 4.27 4.08
CA PHE A 20 -11.72 4.23 2.95
C PHE A 20 -12.11 3.13 1.95
N VAL A 21 -12.38 1.90 2.41
CA VAL A 21 -12.84 0.80 1.55
C VAL A 21 -14.12 1.16 0.82
N ALA A 22 -15.13 1.71 1.51
CA ALA A 22 -16.36 2.17 0.87
C ALA A 22 -16.12 3.28 -0.18
N ALA A 23 -15.08 4.10 -0.01
CA ALA A 23 -14.69 5.09 -1.00
C ALA A 23 -14.02 4.45 -2.23
N LEU A 24 -13.21 3.39 -2.07
CA LEU A 24 -12.63 2.64 -3.19
C LEU A 24 -13.70 2.07 -4.13
N ASP A 25 -14.77 1.50 -3.56
CA ASP A 25 -15.87 0.90 -4.33
C ASP A 25 -16.60 1.95 -5.17
N ARG A 26 -16.88 3.13 -4.60
CA ARG A 26 -17.59 4.21 -5.29
C ARG A 26 -16.77 4.91 -6.36
N THR A 27 -15.44 4.88 -6.25
CA THR A 27 -14.54 5.64 -7.13
C THR A 27 -13.81 4.76 -8.14
N CYS A 28 -13.93 3.45 -8.02
CA CYS A 28 -13.13 2.48 -8.78
C CYS A 28 -11.61 2.70 -8.64
N LEU A 29 -11.15 3.34 -7.55
CA LEU A 29 -9.72 3.49 -7.28
C LEU A 29 -9.09 2.10 -7.14
N ARG A 30 -7.95 1.88 -7.79
CA ARG A 30 -7.18 0.63 -7.74
C ARG A 30 -5.75 0.93 -7.33
N ALA A 31 -5.19 0.05 -6.49
CA ALA A 31 -3.77 0.11 -6.17
C ALA A 31 -2.95 -0.22 -7.43
N VAL A 32 -1.86 0.52 -7.64
CA VAL A 32 -0.84 0.12 -8.63
C VAL A 32 -0.08 -1.06 -8.04
N ILE A 33 -0.21 -2.22 -8.67
CA ILE A 33 0.51 -3.44 -8.30
C ILE A 33 1.70 -3.55 -9.26
N ASP A 34 2.90 -3.57 -8.69
CA ASP A 34 4.14 -3.75 -9.43
C ASP A 34 4.33 -5.22 -9.81
N ARG A 35 4.20 -6.10 -8.81
CA ARG A 35 4.43 -7.54 -8.96
C ARG A 35 3.63 -8.33 -7.92
N THR A 36 3.12 -9.48 -8.33
CA THR A 36 2.56 -10.50 -7.43
C THR A 36 3.45 -11.73 -7.45
N SER A 37 3.89 -12.20 -6.29
CA SER A 37 4.77 -13.37 -6.13
C SER A 37 4.06 -14.47 -5.32
N ALA A 38 4.47 -15.73 -5.52
CA ALA A 38 4.02 -16.83 -4.66
C ALA A 38 4.62 -16.67 -3.25
N PHE A 39 4.00 -17.29 -2.25
CA PHE A 39 4.51 -17.25 -0.88
C PHE A 39 5.93 -17.82 -0.76
N ASP A 40 6.23 -18.90 -1.50
CA ASP A 40 7.58 -19.51 -1.53
C ASP A 40 8.66 -18.55 -2.04
N ASP A 41 8.27 -17.54 -2.84
CA ASP A 41 9.16 -16.51 -3.38
C ASP A 41 9.23 -15.25 -2.50
N ALA A 42 8.69 -15.28 -1.27
CA ALA A 42 8.61 -14.10 -0.41
C ALA A 42 9.98 -13.42 -0.15
N ARG A 43 11.07 -14.21 -0.06
CA ARG A 43 12.44 -13.68 0.06
C ARG A 43 12.82 -12.83 -1.16
N ALA A 44 12.60 -13.33 -2.36
CA ALA A 44 12.92 -12.61 -3.60
C ALA A 44 12.04 -11.37 -3.77
N ALA A 45 10.76 -11.45 -3.42
CA ALA A 45 9.85 -10.30 -3.40
C ALA A 45 10.29 -9.21 -2.42
N TRP A 46 10.83 -9.61 -1.26
CA TRP A 46 11.42 -8.67 -0.29
C TRP A 46 12.66 -7.97 -0.86
N ASP A 47 13.54 -8.69 -1.52
CA ASP A 47 14.75 -8.11 -2.12
C ASP A 47 14.39 -7.13 -3.25
N HIS A 48 13.34 -7.44 -4.03
CA HIS A 48 12.76 -6.51 -5.01
C HIS A 48 12.20 -5.23 -4.37
N LEU A 49 11.45 -5.36 -3.26
CA LEU A 49 10.98 -4.21 -2.50
C LEU A 49 12.14 -3.35 -1.98
N ALA A 50 13.16 -3.99 -1.38
CA ALA A 50 14.34 -3.34 -0.82
C ALA A 50 15.19 -2.62 -1.88
N SER A 51 15.17 -3.09 -3.14
CA SER A 51 15.88 -2.44 -4.25
C SER A 51 15.34 -1.04 -4.59
N ALA A 52 14.13 -0.70 -4.14
CA ALA A 52 13.40 0.52 -4.50
C ALA A 52 13.15 0.70 -6.02
N GLN A 53 13.26 -0.37 -6.82
CA GLN A 53 12.98 -0.35 -8.27
C GLN A 53 11.53 -0.69 -8.62
N HIS A 54 10.64 -0.79 -7.62
CA HIS A 54 9.24 -1.13 -7.80
C HIS A 54 8.38 0.13 -8.00
N LEU A 55 7.36 0.04 -8.85
CA LEU A 55 6.32 1.06 -8.99
C LEU A 55 5.02 0.59 -8.33
N GLY A 56 4.82 1.00 -7.08
CA GLY A 56 3.58 0.71 -6.34
C GLY A 56 3.75 -0.43 -5.33
N LYS A 57 2.82 -1.40 -5.33
CA LYS A 57 2.77 -2.46 -4.31
C LYS A 57 3.39 -3.76 -4.82
N VAL A 58 4.24 -4.38 -4.01
CA VAL A 58 4.68 -5.78 -4.17
C VAL A 58 3.73 -6.65 -3.35
N VAL A 59 3.06 -7.61 -3.99
CA VAL A 59 2.02 -8.44 -3.40
C VAL A 59 2.50 -9.88 -3.27
N ILE A 60 2.24 -10.51 -2.12
CA ILE A 60 2.41 -11.95 -1.94
C ILE A 60 1.04 -12.61 -2.00
N ARG A 61 0.90 -13.64 -2.84
CA ARG A 61 -0.29 -14.49 -2.86
C ARG A 61 -0.17 -15.55 -1.76
N CYS A 62 -1.13 -15.54 -0.84
CA CYS A 62 -1.33 -16.63 0.13
C CYS A 62 -2.41 -17.57 -0.40
N ALA A 63 -2.25 -18.88 -0.16
CA ALA A 63 -3.24 -19.90 -0.48
C ALA A 63 -4.39 -19.90 0.56
#